data_AF-A0A7S4IAZ4-F1
#
_entry.id   AF-A0A7S4IAZ4-F1
#
_cell.length_a   1.000
_cell.length_b   1.000
_cell.length_c   1.000
_cell.angle_alpha   90.00
_cell.angle_beta   90.00
_cell.angle_gamma   90.00
#
_symmetry.space_group_name_H-M   'P 1'
#
loop_
_entity.id
_entity.type
_entity.pdbx_description
1 polymer ?
#
loop_
_entity_poly.entity_id
_entity_poly.type
_entity_poly.pdbx_seq_one_letter_code
_entity_poly.pdbx_strand_id
1 'polypeptide(L)'
;VDLDYCRENKVQVFNVPAYSTDSVAELVIGLTISLLRDIPKGNSLIRSGGWNLGYAGSDLSQKVVGIVGTGTIGIRTAQLFKAFNCKLIGWSRTQREEFLQLGAQYVESLEVLFETADIVSIHVPANAHTKGL
;
A
#
# COMPACT_ATOMS: atom_id res chain seq x y z
N VAL A 1 -17.73 11.46 -6.34
CA VAL A 1 -18.69 12.59 -6.33
C VAL A 1 -18.17 13.63 -7.30
N ASP A 2 -18.99 14.08 -8.24
CA ASP A 2 -18.62 15.18 -9.12
C ASP A 2 -18.60 16.48 -8.30
N LEU A 3 -17.40 16.94 -7.98
CA LEU A 3 -17.22 18.10 -7.09
C LEU A 3 -17.59 19.41 -7.79
N ASP A 4 -17.52 19.47 -9.12
CA ASP A 4 -17.79 20.69 -9.88
C ASP A 4 -19.30 20.89 -10.01
N TYR A 5 -20.03 19.83 -10.38
CA TYR A 5 -21.50 19.86 -10.40
C TYR A 5 -22.10 20.23 -9.03
N CYS A 6 -21.56 19.66 -7.94
CA CYS A 6 -22.03 19.99 -6.59
C CYS A 6 -21.81 21.47 -6.25
N ARG A 7 -20.66 22.06 -6.63
CA ARG A 7 -20.38 23.50 -6.40
C ARG A 7 -21.32 24.39 -7.19
N GLU A 8 -21.54 24.10 -8.47
CA GLU A 8 -22.44 24.85 -9.35
C GLU A 8 -23.88 24.88 -8.80
N ASN A 9 -24.30 23.76 -8.20
CA ASN A 9 -25.66 23.59 -7.67
C ASN A 9 -25.77 23.86 -6.16
N LYS A 10 -24.74 24.43 -5.52
CA LYS A 10 -24.70 24.74 -4.08
C LYS A 10 -24.99 23.52 -3.17
N VAL A 11 -24.66 22.32 -3.63
CA VAL A 11 -24.75 21.09 -2.86
C VAL A 11 -23.51 20.97 -1.97
N GLN A 12 -23.70 20.91 -0.66
CA GLN A 12 -22.60 20.72 0.29
C GLN A 12 -22.16 19.26 0.31
N VAL A 13 -20.85 19.04 0.34
CA VAL A 13 -20.23 17.71 0.40
C VAL A 13 -19.40 17.60 1.66
N PHE A 14 -19.63 16.54 2.42
CA PHE A 14 -18.90 16.21 3.64
C PHE A 14 -18.32 14.79 3.54
N ASN A 15 -17.23 14.54 4.26
CA ASN A 15 -16.68 13.21 4.45
C ASN A 15 -16.33 12.98 5.92
N VAL A 16 -16.06 11.72 6.28
CA VAL A 16 -15.48 11.37 7.58
C VAL A 16 -13.97 11.18 7.37
N PRO A 17 -13.14 12.16 7.76
CA PRO A 17 -11.70 12.02 7.60
C PRO A 17 -11.14 10.96 8.56
N ALA A 18 -10.11 10.24 8.13
CA ALA A 18 -9.21 9.42 8.96
C ALA A 18 -9.80 8.25 9.78
N TYR A 19 -11.08 7.87 9.59
CA TYR A 19 -11.73 6.82 10.38
C TYR A 19 -11.09 5.43 10.26
N SER A 20 -10.53 5.08 9.10
CA SER A 20 -10.12 3.71 8.78
C SER A 20 -8.62 3.55 8.51
N THR A 21 -7.77 4.43 9.06
CA THR A 21 -6.33 4.44 8.75
C THR A 21 -5.67 3.09 9.06
N ASP A 22 -5.83 2.59 10.30
CA ASP A 22 -5.30 1.29 10.69
C ASP A 22 -5.94 0.15 9.89
N SER A 23 -7.27 0.15 9.74
CA SER A 23 -7.98 -0.90 9.01
C SER A 23 -7.50 -1.05 7.56
N VAL A 24 -7.22 0.06 6.87
CA VAL A 24 -6.69 0.04 5.50
C VAL A 24 -5.24 -0.46 5.50
N ALA A 25 -4.41 0.03 6.42
CA ALA A 25 -3.01 -0.38 6.50
C ALA A 25 -2.85 -1.87 6.85
N GLU A 26 -3.64 -2.38 7.79
CA GLU A 26 -3.66 -3.79 8.19
C GLU A 26 -4.13 -4.68 7.03
N LEU A 27 -5.16 -4.24 6.29
CA LEU A 27 -5.62 -4.96 5.11
C LEU A 27 -4.53 -5.07 4.03
N VAL A 28 -3.72 -4.02 3.83
CA VAL A 28 -2.58 -4.05 2.89
C VAL A 28 -1.56 -5.11 3.29
N ILE A 29 -1.24 -5.23 4.57
CA ILE A 29 -0.35 -6.29 5.08
C ILE A 29 -0.95 -7.67 4.83
N GLY A 30 -2.24 -7.84 5.16
CA GLY A 30 -2.95 -9.11 4.96
C GLY A 30 -2.95 -9.55 3.48
N LEU A 31 -3.25 -8.62 2.57
CA LEU A 31 -3.24 -8.87 1.13
C LEU A 31 -1.83 -9.18 0.62
N THR A 32 -0.82 -8.44 1.08
CA THR A 32 0.58 -8.69 0.71
C THR A 32 1.01 -10.11 1.12
N ILE A 33 0.77 -10.51 2.37
CA ILE A 33 1.11 -11.85 2.85
C ILE A 33 0.33 -12.92 2.07
N SER A 34 -0.95 -12.66 1.80
CA SER A 34 -1.80 -13.55 1.00
C SER A 34 -1.22 -13.81 -0.39
N LEU A 35 -0.73 -12.75 -1.06
CA LEU A 35 -0.08 -12.86 -2.36
C LEU A 35 1.26 -13.61 -2.28
N LEU A 36 2.11 -13.28 -1.32
CA LEU A 36 3.44 -13.90 -1.18
C LEU A 36 3.38 -15.39 -0.84
N ARG A 37 2.29 -15.83 -0.20
CA ARG A 37 2.13 -17.20 0.33
C ARG A 37 1.04 -18.01 -0.38
N ASP A 38 0.41 -17.43 -1.40
CA ASP A 38 -0.69 -18.03 -2.18
C ASP A 38 -1.79 -18.66 -1.29
N ILE A 39 -2.21 -17.90 -0.27
CA ILE A 39 -3.16 -18.36 0.75
C ILE A 39 -4.48 -18.86 0.13
N PRO A 40 -5.10 -18.18 -0.86
CA PRO A 40 -6.35 -18.64 -1.45
C PRO A 40 -6.23 -20.01 -2.13
N LYS A 41 -5.12 -20.26 -2.84
CA LYS A 41 -4.86 -21.57 -3.46
C LYS A 41 -4.59 -22.63 -2.41
N GLY A 42 -3.79 -22.32 -1.38
CA GLY A 42 -3.54 -23.20 -0.25
C GLY A 42 -4.82 -23.63 0.47
N ASN A 43 -5.69 -22.66 0.75
CA ASN A 43 -7.00 -22.93 1.34
C ASN A 43 -7.87 -23.83 0.45
N SER A 44 -7.89 -23.58 -0.86
CA SER A 44 -8.65 -24.40 -1.81
C SER A 44 -8.11 -25.84 -1.89
N LEU A 45 -6.79 -26.01 -1.90
CA LEU A 45 -6.12 -27.31 -1.95
C LEU A 45 -6.38 -28.16 -0.70
N ILE A 46 -6.26 -27.57 0.49
CA ILE A 46 -6.54 -28.28 1.75
C ILE A 46 -8.00 -28.74 1.80
N ARG A 47 -8.94 -27.89 1.35
CA ARG A 47 -10.37 -28.22 1.30
C ARG A 47 -10.70 -29.33 0.31
N SER A 48 -9.89 -29.53 -0.74
CA SER A 48 -10.04 -30.64 -1.68
C SER A 48 -9.28 -31.91 -1.27
N GLY A 49 -8.69 -31.94 -0.07
CA GLY A 49 -7.95 -33.09 0.45
C GLY A 49 -6.49 -33.18 0.01
N GLY A 50 -5.99 -32.18 -0.73
CA GLY A 50 -4.57 -32.05 -1.05
C GLY A 50 -3.77 -31.39 0.08
N TRP A 51 -2.44 -31.52 0.04
CA TRP A 51 -1.54 -30.94 1.05
C TRP A 51 -0.35 -30.18 0.44
N ASN A 52 0.15 -30.61 -0.72
CA ASN A 52 1.37 -30.07 -1.30
C ASN A 52 1.08 -28.97 -2.34
N LEU A 53 1.44 -27.73 -2.04
CA LEU A 53 1.36 -26.59 -2.97
C LEU A 53 2.45 -26.59 -4.05
N GLY A 54 3.50 -27.39 -3.89
CA GLY A 54 4.66 -27.45 -4.81
C GLY A 54 5.62 -26.26 -4.69
N TYR A 55 5.25 -25.21 -3.96
CA TYR A 55 6.06 -24.03 -3.68
C TYR A 55 5.59 -23.39 -2.37
N ALA A 56 6.50 -22.87 -1.55
CA ALA A 56 6.22 -22.40 -0.19
C ALA A 56 5.85 -20.90 -0.09
N GLY A 57 5.91 -20.17 -1.21
CA GLY A 57 5.84 -18.72 -1.21
C GLY A 57 7.20 -18.07 -0.99
N SER A 58 7.19 -16.76 -0.74
CA SER A 58 8.36 -16.03 -0.25
C SER A 58 8.03 -15.25 1.01
N ASP A 59 9.05 -14.97 1.82
CA ASP A 59 8.88 -14.22 3.06
C ASP A 59 8.83 -12.72 2.82
N LEU A 60 8.06 -12.01 3.65
CA LEU A 60 7.93 -10.56 3.58
C LEU A 60 9.19 -9.82 4.08
N SER A 61 9.91 -10.42 5.03
CA SER A 61 11.11 -9.84 5.63
C SER A 61 12.18 -9.52 4.59
N GLN A 62 12.92 -8.43 4.81
CA GLN A 62 14.02 -7.94 3.96
C GLN A 62 13.64 -7.43 2.56
N LYS A 63 12.39 -7.62 2.11
CA LYS A 63 11.91 -7.05 0.85
C LYS A 63 11.95 -5.53 0.85
N VAL A 64 12.18 -4.95 -0.32
CA VAL A 64 12.05 -3.51 -0.57
C VAL A 64 10.60 -3.20 -0.89
N VAL A 65 9.98 -2.37 -0.05
CA VAL A 65 8.60 -1.92 -0.21
C VAL A 65 8.60 -0.47 -0.67
N GLY A 66 8.03 -0.24 -1.86
CA GLY A 66 7.78 1.06 -2.44
C GLY A 66 6.40 1.60 -2.02
N ILE A 67 6.38 2.71 -1.30
CA ILE A 67 5.16 3.41 -0.88
C ILE A 67 4.91 4.60 -1.80
N VAL A 68 3.86 4.53 -2.63
CA VAL A 68 3.43 5.64 -3.49
C VAL A 68 2.38 6.46 -2.74
N GLY A 69 2.74 7.67 -2.34
CA GLY A 69 1.91 8.55 -1.52
C GLY A 69 2.14 8.35 -0.01
N THR A 70 2.77 9.33 0.62
CA THR A 70 3.10 9.31 2.05
C THR A 70 2.13 10.18 2.86
N GLY A 71 0.84 10.03 2.61
CA GLY A 71 -0.21 10.56 3.49
C GLY A 71 -0.37 9.70 4.76
N THR A 72 -1.40 9.99 5.57
CA THR A 72 -1.68 9.27 6.83
C THR A 72 -1.70 7.74 6.66
N ILE A 73 -2.39 7.23 5.64
CA ILE A 73 -2.47 5.78 5.38
C ILE A 73 -1.13 5.23 4.88
N GLY A 74 -0.44 5.93 3.98
CA GLY A 74 0.84 5.48 3.43
C GLY A 74 1.92 5.39 4.50
N ILE A 75 2.00 6.38 5.40
CA ILE A 75 2.93 6.36 6.54
C ILE A 75 2.58 5.22 7.50
N ARG A 76 1.29 5.05 7.82
CA ARG A 76 0.87 3.95 8.70
C ARG A 76 1.20 2.58 8.10
N THR A 77 0.98 2.42 6.80
CA THR A 77 1.35 1.19 6.07
C THR A 77 2.86 0.96 6.11
N ALA A 78 3.67 2.01 5.91
CA ALA A 78 5.12 1.94 5.99
C ALA A 78 5.60 1.49 7.39
N GLN A 79 4.97 1.99 8.47
CA GLN A 79 5.28 1.55 9.83
C GLN A 79 5.05 0.05 10.03
N LEU A 80 3.95 -0.48 9.49
CA LEU A 80 3.66 -1.91 9.57
C LEU A 80 4.70 -2.73 8.79
N PHE A 81 5.01 -2.34 7.55
CA PHE A 81 6.09 -3.00 6.79
C PHE A 81 7.45 -2.93 7.48
N LYS A 82 7.77 -1.80 8.14
CA LYS A 82 8.99 -1.68 8.95
C LYS A 82 9.03 -2.70 10.08
N ALA A 83 7.90 -2.95 10.75
CA ALA A 83 7.80 -3.96 11.80
C ALA A 83 8.04 -5.38 11.29
N PHE A 84 7.77 -5.66 10.01
CA PHE A 84 8.14 -6.90 9.32
C PHE A 84 9.59 -6.91 8.81
N ASN A 85 10.43 -5.94 9.21
CA ASN A 85 11.83 -5.85 8.82
C ASN A 85 12.02 -5.67 7.30
N CYS A 86 11.07 -5.01 6.63
CA CYS A 86 11.21 -4.59 5.24
C CYS A 86 12.08 -3.33 5.12
N LYS A 87 12.69 -3.15 3.95
CA LYS A 87 13.34 -1.90 3.54
C LYS A 87 12.28 -1.01 2.91
N LEU A 88 12.33 0.29 3.15
CA LEU A 88 11.29 1.22 2.72
C LEU A 88 11.86 2.25 1.76
N ILE A 89 11.26 2.33 0.58
CA ILE A 89 11.42 3.45 -0.34
C ILE A 89 10.06 4.09 -0.60
N GLY A 90 10.03 5.37 -0.96
CA GLY A 90 8.76 6.06 -1.18
C GLY A 90 8.85 7.15 -2.22
N TRP A 91 7.69 7.46 -2.80
CA TRP A 91 7.54 8.59 -3.70
C TRP A 91 6.28 9.37 -3.33
N SER A 92 6.40 10.69 -3.24
CA SER A 92 5.29 11.59 -2.95
C SER A 92 5.66 13.00 -3.41
N ARG A 93 4.67 13.78 -3.85
CA ARG A 93 4.84 15.21 -4.19
C ARG A 93 5.36 16.03 -3.02
N THR A 94 5.11 15.58 -1.80
CA THR A 94 5.57 16.23 -0.57
C THR A 94 6.19 15.17 0.32
N GLN A 95 7.46 15.37 0.67
CA GLN A 95 8.17 14.52 1.61
C GLN A 95 7.67 14.78 3.03
N ARG A 96 7.65 13.72 3.84
CA ARG A 96 7.20 13.73 5.23
C ARG A 96 8.30 13.23 6.13
N GLU A 97 8.61 14.01 7.16
CA GLU A 97 9.64 13.68 8.15
C GLU A 97 9.35 12.35 8.85
N GLU A 98 8.08 12.09 9.18
CA GLU A 98 7.62 10.82 9.78
C GLU A 98 8.02 9.59 8.95
N PHE A 99 8.08 9.70 7.62
CA PHE A 99 8.52 8.60 6.76
C PHE A 99 10.04 8.40 6.86
N LEU A 100 10.81 9.49 6.87
CA LEU A 100 12.27 9.46 7.02
C LEU A 100 12.69 8.90 8.39
N GLN A 101 11.96 9.23 9.45
CA GLN A 101 12.19 8.71 10.81
C GLN A 101 12.05 7.18 10.92
N LEU A 102 11.35 6.53 9.98
CA LEU A 102 11.31 5.06 9.88
C LEU A 102 12.59 4.45 9.28
N GLY A 103 13.56 5.30 8.91
CA GLY A 103 14.72 4.93 8.10
C GLY A 103 14.35 4.62 6.65
N ALA A 104 13.24 5.18 6.16
CA ALA A 104 12.85 5.07 4.76
C ALA A 104 13.53 6.15 3.91
N GLN A 105 13.58 5.94 2.59
CA GLN A 105 14.20 6.87 1.65
C GLN A 105 13.18 7.31 0.60
N TYR A 106 13.19 8.60 0.24
CA TYR A 106 12.45 9.05 -0.94
C TYR A 106 13.30 8.84 -2.19
N VAL A 107 12.68 8.31 -3.24
CA VAL A 107 13.29 8.23 -4.57
C VAL A 107 12.84 9.41 -5.44
N GLU A 108 13.64 9.71 -6.45
CA GLU A 108 13.45 10.88 -7.33
C GLU A 108 12.26 10.75 -8.29
N SER A 109 11.86 9.53 -8.66
CA SER A 109 10.77 9.30 -9.58
C SER A 109 10.00 7.99 -9.29
N LEU A 110 8.82 7.84 -9.90
CA LEU A 110 8.03 6.61 -9.78
C LEU A 110 8.69 5.45 -10.53
N GLU A 111 9.36 5.74 -11.64
CA GLU A 111 10.11 4.76 -12.42
C GLU A 111 11.18 4.08 -11.55
N VAL A 112 11.97 4.88 -10.82
CA VAL A 112 12.97 4.35 -9.87
C VAL A 112 12.31 3.50 -8.77
N LEU A 113 11.14 3.92 -8.27
CA LEU A 113 10.40 3.15 -7.28
C LEU A 113 9.99 1.78 -7.83
N PHE A 114 9.43 1.74 -9.03
CA PHE A 114 8.94 0.50 -9.67
C PHE A 114 10.08 -0.43 -10.07
N GLU A 115 11.23 0.09 -10.47
CA GLU A 115 12.41 -0.71 -10.78
C GLU A 115 13.06 -1.32 -9.54
N THR A 116 12.96 -0.65 -8.38
CA THR A 116 13.69 -1.04 -7.17
C THR A 116 12.85 -1.87 -6.19
N ALA A 117 11.52 -1.67 -6.16
CA ALA A 117 10.64 -2.29 -5.17
C ALA A 117 10.30 -3.75 -5.52
N ASP A 118 10.39 -4.63 -4.52
CA ASP A 118 9.80 -5.98 -4.60
C ASP A 118 8.28 -5.93 -4.45
N ILE A 119 7.77 -4.95 -3.70
CA ILE A 119 6.35 -4.73 -3.40
C ILE A 119 6.05 -3.26 -3.57
N VAL A 120 5.00 -2.92 -4.32
CA VAL A 120 4.51 -1.55 -4.47
C VAL A 120 3.14 -1.43 -3.81
N SER A 121 2.97 -0.44 -2.95
CA SER A 121 1.68 -0.11 -2.32
C SER A 121 1.30 1.34 -2.58
N ILE A 122 0.10 1.54 -3.13
CA ILE A 122 -0.39 2.84 -3.63
C ILE A 122 -1.41 3.43 -2.67
N HIS A 123 -1.14 4.65 -2.18
CA HIS A 123 -1.93 5.36 -1.17
C HIS A 123 -2.20 6.81 -1.58
N VAL A 124 -2.57 7.01 -2.85
CA VAL A 124 -2.93 8.34 -3.39
C VAL A 124 -4.44 8.44 -3.65
N PRO A 125 -5.04 9.63 -3.49
CA PRO A 125 -6.43 9.83 -3.86
C PRO A 125 -6.60 9.69 -5.38
N ALA A 126 -7.70 9.07 -5.82
CA ALA A 126 -8.05 8.97 -7.23
C ALA A 126 -8.55 10.34 -7.76
N ASN A 127 -7.78 10.98 -8.64
CA ASN A 127 -8.11 12.23 -9.30
C ASN A 127 -7.46 12.31 -10.69
N ALA A 128 -7.64 13.40 -11.42
CA ALA A 128 -7.11 13.57 -12.78
C ALA A 128 -5.58 13.39 -12.89
N HIS A 129 -4.82 13.69 -11.83
CA HIS A 129 -3.36 13.57 -11.81
C HIS A 129 -2.85 12.18 -11.42
N THR A 130 -3.72 11.32 -10.88
CA THR A 130 -3.37 9.96 -10.43
C THR A 130 -4.10 8.88 -11.21
N LYS A 131 -4.91 9.28 -12.20
CA LYS A 131 -5.62 8.36 -13.09
C LYS A 131 -4.63 7.78 -14.11
N GLY A 132 -4.56 6.45 -14.15
CA GLY A 132 -3.63 5.74 -15.05
C GLY A 132 -2.18 5.79 -14.59
N LEU A 133 -1.95 6.20 -13.34
CA LEU A 133 -0.67 6.02 -12.65
C LEU A 133 -0.34 4.52 -12.53
#